data_AF-A0A975H577-F1
#
_entry.id   AF-A0A975H577-F1
#
_cell.length_a   1.000
_cell.length_b   1.000
_cell.length_c   1.000
_cell.angle_alpha   90.00
_cell.angle_beta   90.00
_cell.angle_gamma   90.00
#
_symmetry.space_group_name_H-M   'P 1'
#
loop_
_entity.id
_entity.type
_entity.pdbx_description
1 polymer ?
#
loop_
_entity_poly.entity_id
_entity_poly.type
_entity_poly.pdbx_seq_one_letter_code
_entity_poly.pdbx_strand_id
1 'polypeptide(L)'
;MKTTNFPYNNVQAYLDAIGVLEWGTAQDVENSRKEYRKLYLQHYQKRRYQSTHTNISISFSKKEKVILERLALEQGKKLTGFLKDIALLYAETNSIHTANIRASKTTTEIKQLFSLGFDVVEELAFENSYPELSNSYQELLQLFKQLETLLNQEF
;
A
#
# COMPACT_ATOMS: atom_id res chain seq x y z
N MET A 1 13.11 27.68 -18.10
CA MET A 1 11.74 27.36 -18.59
C MET A 1 10.81 28.49 -18.20
N LYS A 2 10.16 29.16 -19.16
CA LYS A 2 9.22 30.26 -18.86
C LYS A 2 7.99 29.70 -18.14
N THR A 3 7.76 30.14 -16.92
CA THR A 3 6.56 29.82 -16.14
C THR A 3 5.38 30.59 -16.71
N THR A 4 4.56 29.96 -17.54
CA THR A 4 3.27 30.54 -17.93
C THR A 4 2.30 30.34 -16.78
N ASN A 5 2.06 31.40 -16.00
CA ASN A 5 0.97 31.42 -15.04
C ASN A 5 -0.36 31.28 -15.79
N PHE A 6 -1.38 30.69 -15.14
CA PHE A 6 -2.72 30.65 -15.71
C PHE A 6 -3.13 32.09 -16.06
N PRO A 7 -3.58 32.36 -17.30
CA PRO A 7 -3.70 33.73 -17.80
C PRO A 7 -4.80 34.56 -17.13
N TYR A 8 -5.66 33.93 -16.32
CA TYR A 8 -6.79 34.58 -15.67
C TYR A 8 -6.70 34.44 -14.14
N ASN A 9 -6.85 35.54 -13.43
CA ASN A 9 -6.78 35.53 -11.96
C ASN A 9 -8.01 34.87 -11.31
N ASN A 10 -9.17 34.98 -11.95
CA ASN A 10 -10.43 34.39 -11.50
C ASN A 10 -11.42 34.27 -12.67
N VAL A 11 -12.57 33.65 -12.41
CA VAL A 11 -13.61 33.44 -13.43
C VAL A 11 -14.16 34.76 -13.98
N GLN A 12 -14.25 35.81 -13.17
CA GLN A 12 -14.77 37.10 -13.59
C GLN A 12 -13.84 37.74 -14.64
N ALA A 13 -12.53 37.75 -14.37
CA ALA A 13 -11.52 38.26 -15.31
C ALA A 13 -11.51 37.48 -16.64
N TYR A 14 -11.80 36.18 -16.60
CA TYR A 14 -11.96 35.38 -17.82
C TYR A 14 -13.20 35.77 -18.62
N LEU A 15 -14.36 35.90 -17.95
CA LEU A 15 -15.62 36.27 -18.59
C LEU A 15 -15.56 37.68 -19.20
N ASP A 16 -14.87 38.60 -18.53
CA ASP A 16 -14.60 39.95 -19.00
C ASP A 16 -13.68 39.94 -20.25
N ALA A 17 -12.57 39.19 -20.18
CA ALA A 17 -11.61 39.09 -21.29
C ALA A 17 -12.19 38.50 -22.59
N ILE A 18 -13.20 37.63 -22.48
CA ILE A 18 -13.91 37.06 -23.64
C ILE A 18 -15.13 37.88 -24.06
N GLY A 19 -15.42 39.00 -23.39
CA GLY A 19 -16.49 39.94 -23.73
C GLY A 19 -17.92 39.45 -23.46
N VAL A 20 -18.10 38.29 -22.82
CA VAL A 20 -19.43 37.67 -22.63
C VAL A 20 -20.27 38.39 -21.58
N LEU A 21 -19.65 39.23 -20.74
CA LEU A 21 -20.35 40.05 -19.75
C LEU A 21 -21.05 41.26 -20.37
N GLU A 22 -20.49 41.80 -21.45
CA GLU A 22 -21.02 42.99 -22.14
C GLU A 22 -21.96 42.61 -23.29
N TRP A 23 -21.66 41.53 -24.01
CA TRP A 23 -22.31 41.19 -25.27
C TRP A 23 -22.97 39.80 -25.29
N GLY A 24 -22.83 39.03 -24.22
CA GLY A 24 -23.31 37.65 -24.15
C GLY A 24 -24.71 37.49 -23.56
N THR A 25 -25.36 36.39 -23.91
CA THR A 25 -26.59 35.95 -23.25
C THR A 25 -26.29 35.26 -21.93
N ALA A 26 -27.31 35.05 -21.08
CA ALA A 26 -27.16 34.27 -19.86
C ALA A 26 -26.63 32.85 -20.12
N GLN A 27 -27.00 32.24 -21.26
CA GLN A 27 -26.51 30.93 -21.67
C GLN A 27 -25.02 30.96 -22.03
N ASP A 28 -24.56 32.03 -22.69
CA ASP A 28 -23.16 32.19 -23.07
C ASP A 28 -22.26 32.38 -21.84
N VAL A 29 -22.75 33.12 -20.84
CA VAL A 29 -22.07 33.28 -19.55
C VAL A 29 -21.92 31.91 -18.85
N GLU A 30 -22.98 31.10 -18.83
CA GLU A 30 -22.93 29.79 -18.19
C GLU A 30 -21.98 28.82 -18.91
N ASN A 31 -22.04 28.78 -20.24
CA ASN A 31 -21.14 27.96 -21.06
C ASN A 31 -19.68 28.38 -20.85
N SER A 32 -19.42 29.68 -20.79
CA SER A 32 -18.09 30.22 -20.55
C SER A 32 -17.56 29.89 -19.14
N ARG A 33 -18.43 29.88 -18.11
CA ARG A 33 -18.04 29.42 -16.76
C ARG A 33 -17.62 27.94 -16.75
N LYS A 34 -18.31 27.09 -17.52
CA LYS A 34 -17.95 25.67 -17.67
C LYS A 34 -16.59 25.52 -18.36
N GLU A 35 -16.33 26.30 -19.41
CA GLU A 35 -15.05 26.27 -20.13
C GLU A 35 -13.90 26.80 -19.27
N TYR A 36 -14.10 27.89 -18.52
CA TYR A 36 -13.14 28.38 -17.53
C TYR A 36 -12.73 27.28 -16.54
N ARG A 37 -13.71 26.55 -15.98
CA ARG A 37 -13.46 25.48 -15.01
C ARG A 37 -12.61 24.38 -15.62
N LYS A 38 -12.89 23.99 -16.88
CA LYS A 38 -12.11 22.98 -17.61
C LYS A 38 -10.67 23.44 -17.84
N LEU A 39 -10.47 24.67 -18.33
CA LEU A 39 -9.14 25.26 -18.55
C LEU A 39 -8.34 25.36 -17.24
N TYR A 40 -8.99 25.81 -16.16
CA TYR A 40 -8.39 25.90 -14.84
C TYR A 40 -7.96 24.52 -14.33
N LEU A 41 -8.83 23.50 -14.42
CA LEU A 41 -8.53 22.13 -13.99
C LEU A 41 -7.37 21.52 -14.79
N GLN A 42 -7.34 21.73 -16.10
CA GLN A 42 -6.23 21.27 -16.95
C GLN A 42 -4.90 21.92 -16.53
N HIS A 43 -4.90 23.23 -16.31
CA HIS A 43 -3.71 23.94 -15.85
C HIS A 43 -3.29 23.48 -14.45
N TYR A 44 -4.23 23.31 -13.52
CA TYR A 44 -3.99 22.83 -12.17
C TYR A 44 -3.40 21.41 -12.17
N GLN A 45 -3.99 20.49 -12.93
CA GLN A 45 -3.50 19.11 -13.08
C GLN A 45 -2.07 19.10 -13.64
N LYS A 46 -1.82 19.85 -14.72
CA LYS A 46 -0.52 19.86 -15.40
C LYS A 46 0.59 20.47 -14.55
N ARG A 47 0.30 21.49 -13.73
CA ARG A 47 1.35 22.23 -13.01
C ARG A 47 1.50 21.82 -11.56
N ARG A 48 0.39 21.75 -10.81
CA ARG A 48 0.43 21.61 -9.34
C ARG A 48 0.20 20.19 -8.89
N TYR A 49 -0.71 19.49 -9.55
CA TYR A 49 -0.96 18.08 -9.22
C TYR A 49 0.22 17.22 -9.69
N GLN A 50 0.63 17.30 -10.95
CA GLN A 50 1.76 16.50 -11.47
C GLN A 50 3.12 16.79 -10.82
N SER A 51 3.31 17.97 -10.22
CA SER A 51 4.54 18.28 -9.48
C SER A 51 4.58 17.72 -8.06
N THR A 52 3.43 17.32 -7.51
CA THR A 52 3.31 16.81 -6.13
C THR A 52 2.73 15.40 -6.06
N HIS A 53 2.17 14.90 -7.15
CA HIS A 53 1.47 13.63 -7.25
C HIS A 53 1.85 12.94 -8.57
N THR A 54 2.15 11.65 -8.47
CA THR A 54 2.34 10.78 -9.63
C THR A 54 1.08 9.93 -9.81
N ASN A 55 0.65 9.76 -11.06
CA ASN A 55 -0.40 8.82 -11.38
C ASN A 55 0.22 7.45 -11.67
N ILE A 56 -0.28 6.42 -11.00
CA ILE A 56 0.10 5.03 -11.22
C ILE A 56 -1.11 4.31 -11.80
N SER A 57 -0.91 3.63 -12.93
CA SER A 57 -1.93 2.79 -13.54
C SER A 57 -1.69 1.34 -13.15
N ILE A 58 -2.72 0.68 -12.63
CA ILE A 58 -2.69 -0.74 -12.28
C ILE A 58 -3.84 -1.41 -13.02
N SER A 59 -3.55 -2.54 -13.66
CA SER A 59 -4.53 -3.35 -14.38
C SER A 59 -4.94 -4.54 -13.55
N PHE A 60 -6.25 -4.74 -13.41
CA PHE A 60 -6.84 -5.92 -12.78
C PHE A 60 -7.73 -6.62 -13.80
N SER A 61 -7.88 -7.93 -13.66
CA SER A 61 -8.94 -8.67 -14.33
C SER A 61 -10.31 -8.17 -13.87
N LYS A 62 -11.34 -8.43 -14.69
CA LYS A 62 -12.72 -8.08 -14.35
C LYS A 62 -13.17 -8.72 -13.03
N LYS A 63 -12.73 -9.95 -12.74
CA LYS A 63 -13.07 -10.67 -11.51
C LYS A 63 -12.43 -10.03 -10.28
N GLU A 64 -11.14 -9.72 -10.34
CA GLU A 64 -10.41 -9.06 -9.25
C GLU A 64 -10.99 -7.68 -8.94
N LYS A 65 -11.33 -6.90 -9.98
CA LYS A 65 -11.98 -5.61 -9.80
C LYS A 65 -13.27 -5.72 -8.98
N VAL A 66 -14.14 -6.67 -9.31
CA VAL A 66 -15.43 -6.86 -8.60
C VAL A 66 -15.21 -7.23 -7.13
N ILE A 67 -14.19 -8.05 -6.84
CA ILE A 67 -13.83 -8.42 -5.47
C ILE A 67 -13.35 -7.18 -4.70
N LEU A 68 -12.43 -6.41 -5.27
CA LEU A 68 -11.89 -5.21 -4.64
C LEU A 68 -12.94 -4.11 -4.43
N GLU A 69 -13.87 -3.94 -5.39
CA GLU A 69 -14.98 -2.99 -5.26
C GLU A 69 -15.91 -3.36 -4.10
N ARG A 70 -16.18 -4.65 -3.90
CA ARG A 70 -16.99 -5.13 -2.77
C ARG A 70 -16.31 -4.84 -1.44
N LEU A 71 -15.03 -5.19 -1.32
CA LEU A 71 -14.25 -4.93 -0.10
C LEU A 71 -14.18 -3.43 0.22
N ALA A 72 -14.00 -2.58 -0.80
CA ALA A 72 -14.01 -1.14 -0.62
C ALA A 72 -15.39 -0.63 -0.13
N LEU A 73 -16.48 -1.17 -0.67
CA LEU A 73 -17.84 -0.83 -0.29
C LEU A 73 -18.16 -1.25 1.16
N GLU A 74 -17.72 -2.43 1.58
CA GLU A 74 -17.85 -2.92 2.97
C GLU A 74 -17.18 -1.98 3.98
N GLN A 75 -16.13 -1.26 3.55
CA GLN A 75 -15.45 -0.24 4.35
C GLN A 75 -15.95 1.20 4.09
N GLY A 76 -17.01 1.38 3.30
CA GLY A 76 -17.56 2.70 2.97
C GLY A 76 -16.63 3.59 2.15
N LYS A 77 -15.65 3.02 1.45
CA LYS A 77 -14.60 3.75 0.71
C LYS A 77 -14.76 3.58 -0.80
N LYS A 78 -14.28 4.58 -1.55
CA LYS A 78 -14.06 4.44 -2.99
C LYS A 78 -12.87 3.51 -3.23
N LEU A 79 -12.94 2.68 -4.28
CA LEU A 79 -11.91 1.70 -4.62
C LEU A 79 -10.49 2.27 -4.60
N THR A 80 -10.27 3.45 -5.19
CA THR A 80 -8.94 4.09 -5.25
C THR A 80 -8.41 4.49 -3.86
N GLY A 81 -9.27 5.01 -2.98
CA GLY A 81 -8.90 5.34 -1.61
C GLY A 81 -8.60 4.08 -0.80
N PHE A 82 -9.45 3.07 -0.92
CA PHE A 82 -9.26 1.76 -0.29
C PHE A 82 -7.91 1.13 -0.68
N LEU A 83 -7.58 1.10 -1.98
CA LEU A 83 -6.30 0.55 -2.47
C LEU A 83 -5.10 1.34 -1.96
N LYS A 84 -5.20 2.68 -1.90
CA LYS A 84 -4.14 3.53 -1.34
C LYS A 84 -3.90 3.22 0.12
N ASP A 85 -4.97 3.10 0.91
CA ASP A 85 -4.88 2.86 2.34
C ASP A 85 -4.27 1.48 2.62
N ILE A 86 -4.66 0.44 1.88
CA ILE A 86 -4.05 -0.89 1.99
C ILE A 86 -2.56 -0.85 1.60
N ALA A 87 -2.21 -0.19 0.51
CA ALA A 87 -0.83 -0.11 0.06
C ALA A 87 0.07 0.63 1.07
N LEU A 88 -0.43 1.71 1.67
CA LEU A 88 0.29 2.45 2.71
C LEU A 88 0.38 1.65 4.01
N LEU A 89 -0.72 1.05 4.47
CA LEU A 89 -0.72 0.19 5.65
C LEU A 89 0.29 -0.95 5.47
N TYR A 90 0.28 -1.61 4.31
CA TYR A 90 1.23 -2.68 4.01
C TYR A 90 2.67 -2.16 4.02
N ALA A 91 2.94 -0.97 3.48
CA ALA A 91 4.27 -0.37 3.46
C ALA A 91 4.77 0.05 4.87
N GLU A 92 3.86 0.51 5.74
CA GLU A 92 4.14 0.92 7.12
C GLU A 92 4.37 -0.30 8.02
N THR A 93 3.53 -1.34 7.90
CA THR A 93 3.67 -2.58 8.68
C THR A 93 4.81 -3.44 8.18
N ASN A 94 5.10 -3.41 6.87
CA ASN A 94 6.18 -4.15 6.25
C ASN A 94 7.20 -3.17 5.66
N SER A 95 7.75 -2.29 6.52
CA SER A 95 8.85 -1.36 6.22
C SER A 95 9.57 -1.85 4.97
N ILE A 96 9.44 -1.14 3.85
CA ILE A 96 9.98 -1.52 2.54
C ILE A 96 11.51 -1.47 2.61
N HIS A 97 12.09 -2.34 3.42
CA HIS A 97 13.32 -2.99 3.12
C HIS A 97 12.99 -3.91 1.97
N THR A 98 13.85 -3.82 0.97
CA THR A 98 14.34 -4.90 0.13
C THR A 98 14.74 -6.17 0.93
N ALA A 99 13.89 -6.65 1.83
CA ALA A 99 13.97 -7.93 2.53
C ALA A 99 13.22 -9.01 1.78
N ASN A 100 13.09 -8.88 0.45
CA ASN A 100 12.52 -9.89 -0.44
C ASN A 100 13.34 -11.20 -0.49
N ILE A 101 14.32 -11.41 0.40
CA ILE A 101 15.22 -12.59 0.38
C ILE A 101 15.61 -13.09 1.78
N ARG A 102 15.56 -12.29 2.86
CA ARG A 102 16.00 -12.74 4.21
C ARG A 102 14.91 -13.32 5.10
N ALA A 103 13.70 -12.77 5.08
CA ALA A 103 12.61 -13.27 5.93
C ALA A 103 12.17 -14.70 5.55
N SER A 104 12.35 -15.12 4.29
CA SER A 104 12.09 -16.52 3.92
C SER A 104 13.11 -17.46 4.54
N LYS A 105 14.37 -17.03 4.73
CA LYS A 105 15.41 -17.85 5.36
C LYS A 105 15.17 -17.96 6.86
N THR A 106 14.95 -16.85 7.57
CA THR A 106 14.66 -16.88 9.02
C THR A 106 13.36 -17.64 9.32
N THR A 107 12.29 -17.42 8.54
CA THR A 107 11.02 -18.15 8.74
C THR A 107 11.14 -19.62 8.38
N THR A 108 11.96 -19.98 7.37
CA THR A 108 12.22 -21.39 7.03
C THR A 108 13.09 -22.05 8.09
N GLU A 109 14.12 -21.37 8.60
CA GLU A 109 14.97 -21.84 9.69
C GLU A 109 14.16 -22.01 10.98
N ILE A 110 13.31 -21.05 11.33
CA ILE A 110 12.38 -21.19 12.47
C ILE A 110 11.45 -22.39 12.27
N LYS A 111 10.87 -22.59 11.09
CA LYS A 111 10.02 -23.77 10.81
C LYS A 111 10.79 -25.09 10.89
N GLN A 112 12.04 -25.13 10.42
CA GLN A 112 12.90 -26.30 10.54
C GLN A 112 13.24 -26.61 11.99
N LEU A 113 13.57 -25.59 12.79
CA LEU A 113 13.83 -25.74 14.22
C LEU A 113 12.58 -26.20 14.98
N PHE A 114 11.39 -25.71 14.60
CA PHE A 114 10.13 -26.21 15.15
C PHE A 114 9.84 -27.66 14.74
N SER A 115 10.13 -28.05 13.49
CA SER A 115 9.96 -29.44 13.05
C SER A 115 10.90 -30.37 13.81
N LEU A 116 12.18 -30.02 13.94
CA LEU A 116 13.16 -30.76 14.73
C LEU A 116 12.77 -30.83 16.21
N GLY A 117 12.30 -29.72 16.78
CA GLY A 117 11.79 -29.71 18.15
C GLY A 117 10.57 -30.61 18.34
N PHE A 118 9.71 -30.74 17.32
CA PHE A 118 8.57 -31.65 17.34
C PHE A 118 9.02 -33.11 17.25
N ASP A 119 9.96 -33.43 16.36
CA ASP A 119 10.54 -34.77 16.21
C ASP A 119 11.19 -35.23 17.53
N VAL A 120 11.94 -34.35 18.20
CA VAL A 120 12.56 -34.63 19.50
C VAL A 120 11.51 -34.80 20.61
N VAL A 121 10.38 -34.06 20.56
CA VAL A 121 9.27 -34.27 21.50
C VAL A 121 8.55 -35.59 21.24
N GLU A 122 8.39 -36.01 19.98
CA GLU A 122 7.89 -37.33 19.64
C GLU A 122 8.84 -38.44 20.11
N GLU A 123 10.15 -38.27 19.92
CA GLU A 123 11.17 -39.19 20.44
C GLU A 123 11.18 -39.23 21.97
N LEU A 124 11.04 -38.11 22.67
CA LEU A 124 10.90 -38.08 24.13
C LEU A 124 9.57 -38.69 24.62
N ALA A 125 8.49 -38.55 23.85
CA ALA A 125 7.22 -39.22 24.12
C ALA A 125 7.33 -40.75 23.92
N PHE A 126 8.18 -41.18 22.98
CA PHE A 126 8.53 -42.59 22.76
C PHE A 126 9.49 -43.12 23.85
N GLU A 127 10.51 -42.35 24.22
CA GLU A 127 11.53 -42.65 25.25
C GLU A 127 10.99 -42.58 26.69
N ASN A 128 9.88 -41.89 26.97
CA ASN A 128 9.19 -42.04 28.25
C ASN A 128 8.67 -43.48 28.49
N SER A 129 8.78 -44.36 27.49
CA SER A 129 8.63 -45.82 27.64
C SER A 129 9.95 -46.54 27.99
N TYR A 130 11.12 -45.93 27.74
CA TYR A 130 12.48 -46.48 27.93
C TYR A 130 13.52 -45.39 28.30
N PRO A 131 13.72 -45.11 29.60
CA PRO A 131 14.42 -43.91 30.11
C PRO A 131 15.96 -43.89 29.96
N GLU A 132 16.56 -44.80 29.19
CA GLU A 132 18.01 -44.95 29.09
C GLU A 132 18.66 -44.11 27.96
N LEU A 133 17.89 -43.30 27.23
CA LEU A 133 18.31 -42.58 26.02
C LEU A 133 18.45 -41.04 26.19
N SER A 134 18.65 -40.54 27.41
CA SER A 134 18.50 -39.11 27.79
C SER A 134 19.50 -38.06 27.22
N ASN A 135 19.87 -38.12 25.94
CA ASN A 135 20.58 -37.06 25.23
C ASN A 135 19.60 -36.06 24.56
N SER A 136 18.41 -36.54 24.19
CA SER A 136 17.36 -35.81 23.46
C SER A 136 16.84 -34.57 24.21
N TYR A 137 16.82 -34.59 25.55
CA TYR A 137 16.45 -33.44 26.37
C TYR A 137 17.46 -32.28 26.30
N GLN A 138 18.76 -32.58 26.22
CA GLN A 138 19.80 -31.55 26.13
C GLN A 138 19.78 -30.89 24.76
N GLU A 139 19.52 -31.66 23.70
CA GLU A 139 19.36 -31.15 22.34
C GLU A 139 18.15 -30.22 22.21
N LEU A 140 17.02 -30.58 22.83
CA LEU A 140 15.82 -29.74 22.89
C LEU A 140 16.11 -28.39 23.58
N LEU A 141 16.82 -28.43 24.71
CA LEU A 141 17.14 -27.22 25.48
C LEU A 141 18.12 -26.30 24.73
N GLN A 142 18.99 -26.87 23.89
CA GLN A 142 19.88 -26.12 23.01
C GLN A 142 19.13 -25.49 21.83
N LEU A 143 18.16 -26.20 21.24
CA LEU A 143 17.27 -25.68 20.20
C LEU A 143 16.46 -24.48 20.69
N PHE A 144 15.88 -24.56 21.89
CA PHE A 144 15.13 -23.44 22.48
C PHE A 144 16.00 -22.20 22.74
N LYS A 145 17.25 -22.38 23.17
CA LYS A 145 18.22 -21.28 23.34
C LYS A 145 18.60 -20.61 22.01
N GLN A 146 18.71 -21.39 20.93
CA GLN A 146 18.98 -20.84 19.60
C GLN A 146 17.79 -20.03 19.08
N LEU A 147 16.57 -20.51 19.30
CA LEU A 147 15.32 -19.79 19.00
C LEU A 147 15.21 -18.48 19.79
N GLU A 148 15.49 -18.51 21.09
CA GLU A 148 15.47 -17.32 21.95
C GLU A 148 16.51 -16.28 21.51
N THR A 149 17.71 -16.71 21.13
CA THR A 149 18.76 -15.81 20.63
C THR A 149 18.37 -15.13 19.32
N LEU A 150 17.74 -15.88 18.39
CA LEU A 150 17.27 -15.33 17.12
C LEU A 150 16.14 -14.32 17.32
N LEU A 151 15.20 -14.59 18.23
CA LEU A 151 14.09 -13.70 18.53
C LEU A 151 14.55 -12.40 19.20
N ASN A 152 15.54 -12.47 20.09
CA ASN A 152 16.09 -11.29 20.79
C ASN A 152 17.01 -10.41 19.92
N GLN A 153 17.40 -10.86 18.72
CA GLN A 153 18.20 -10.07 17.78
C GLN A 153 17.35 -9.29 16.77
N GLU A 154 16.06 -9.63 16.61
CA GLU A 154 15.13 -8.96 15.67
C GLU A 154 14.16 -7.95 16.34
N PHE A 155 14.13 -7.86 17.68
CA PHE A 155 13.30 -6.91 18.45
C PHE A 155 14.13 -6.12 19.46
#